data_AF-A0A023GEJ1-F1
#
_entry.id   AF-A0A023GEJ1-F1
#
_cell.length_a   1.000
_cell.length_b   1.000
_cell.length_c   1.000
_cell.angle_alpha   90.00
_cell.angle_beta   90.00
_cell.angle_gamma   90.00
#
_symmetry.space_group_name_H-M   'P 1'
#
loop_
_entity.id
_entity.type
_entity.pdbx_description
1 polymer ?
#
loop_
_entity_poly.entity_id
_entity_poly.type
_entity_poly.pdbx_seq_one_letter_code
_entity_poly.pdbx_strand_id
1 'polypeptide(L)'
;MKVLLTGVNRAFPYARTSDTEGLPEDQVNLMFRLVHLTDFNIAVQALTLLFQILDAKSSLSDRFYGALYRKSLDPALEHSTHQTMFLNLLYKSLKRDNENNRVKAFLKRLLQACLYRSPHLACGILFLVSEVLKLRPTLLQTRTFDDIAAVDEVPKLQEEFELQDDDDSDGEHYDDAPDDSDEGKETPAPSPQLSNPTSRQSVASWVHTRITTVDESGAMTT
;
A
#
# COMPACT_ATOMS: atom_id res chain seq x y z
N MET A 1 16.97 2.69 -26.82
CA MET A 1 15.56 2.34 -26.52
C MET A 1 14.70 3.55 -26.10
N LYS A 2 15.14 4.42 -25.17
CA LYS A 2 14.39 5.62 -24.71
C LYS A 2 13.84 6.51 -25.85
N VAL A 3 14.66 6.81 -26.87
CA VAL A 3 14.25 7.67 -28.01
C VAL A 3 13.13 7.06 -28.85
N LEU A 4 13.22 5.76 -29.15
CA LEU A 4 12.21 5.04 -29.93
C LEU A 4 10.86 5.04 -29.20
N LEU A 5 10.85 4.70 -27.91
CA LEU A 5 9.63 4.62 -27.12
C LEU A 5 8.97 6.00 -26.94
N THR A 6 9.78 7.06 -26.86
CA THR A 6 9.29 8.45 -26.89
C THR A 6 8.65 8.80 -28.23
N GLY A 7 9.30 8.43 -29.34
CA GLY A 7 8.78 8.63 -30.70
C GLY A 7 7.45 7.90 -30.92
N VAL A 8 7.37 6.63 -30.53
CA VAL A 8 6.14 5.83 -30.60
C VAL A 8 5.02 6.47 -29.78
N ASN A 9 5.28 6.87 -28.53
CA ASN A 9 4.29 7.54 -27.69
C ASN A 9 3.73 8.84 -28.29
N ARG A 10 4.53 9.57 -29.07
CA ARG A 10 4.11 10.79 -29.76
C ARG A 10 3.35 10.51 -31.06
N ALA A 11 3.78 9.49 -31.80
CA ALA A 11 3.18 9.11 -33.07
C ALA A 11 1.86 8.32 -32.90
N PHE A 12 1.72 7.57 -31.80
CA PHE A 12 0.61 6.65 -31.59
C PHE A 12 -0.79 7.29 -31.68
N PRO A 13 -1.06 8.49 -31.11
CA PRO A 13 -2.35 9.15 -31.28
C PRO A 13 -2.73 9.42 -32.73
N TYR A 14 -1.75 9.67 -33.61
CA TYR A 14 -1.98 9.94 -35.03
C TYR A 14 -2.16 8.66 -35.85
N ALA A 15 -1.55 7.55 -35.40
CA ALA A 15 -1.67 6.24 -36.05
C ALA A 15 -3.06 5.60 -35.89
N ARG A 16 -3.85 6.03 -34.89
CA ARG A 16 -5.20 5.48 -34.60
C ARG A 16 -6.28 5.86 -35.62
N THR A 17 -5.93 6.57 -36.71
CA THR A 17 -6.90 7.20 -37.62
C THR A 17 -7.38 6.31 -38.77
N SER A 18 -6.85 5.09 -38.94
CA SER A 18 -7.30 4.18 -40.01
C SER A 18 -7.12 2.72 -39.58
N ASP A 19 -8.24 2.05 -39.25
CA ASP A 19 -8.47 0.60 -39.25
C ASP A 19 -7.48 -0.35 -38.53
N THR A 20 -6.52 0.16 -37.76
CA THR A 20 -5.52 -0.66 -37.09
C THR A 20 -5.95 -1.00 -35.67
N GLU A 21 -5.99 -2.31 -35.42
CA GLU A 21 -6.33 -3.02 -34.18
C GLU A 21 -5.33 -2.75 -33.03
N GLY A 22 -5.08 -1.48 -32.70
CA GLY A 22 -4.08 -1.08 -31.71
C GLY A 22 -2.68 -1.63 -32.01
N LEU A 23 -1.85 -1.78 -30.96
CA LEU A 23 -0.59 -2.53 -31.08
C LEU A 23 -0.87 -4.04 -31.18
N PRO A 24 -0.06 -4.79 -31.96
CA PRO A 24 -0.04 -6.25 -31.91
C PRO A 24 0.15 -6.77 -30.48
N GLU A 25 -0.47 -7.90 -30.14
CA GLU A 25 -0.44 -8.44 -28.77
C GLU A 25 0.99 -8.72 -28.27
N ASP A 26 1.87 -9.20 -29.14
CA ASP A 26 3.29 -9.42 -28.82
C ASP A 26 3.98 -8.14 -28.37
N GLN A 27 3.68 -7.01 -29.02
CA GLN A 27 4.25 -5.72 -28.67
C GLN A 27 3.66 -5.20 -27.35
N VAL A 28 2.38 -5.44 -27.08
CA VAL A 28 1.75 -5.15 -25.77
C VAL A 28 2.41 -5.97 -24.66
N ASN A 29 2.64 -7.27 -24.90
CA ASN A 29 3.32 -8.15 -23.96
C ASN A 29 4.78 -7.72 -23.72
N LEU A 30 5.47 -7.28 -24.77
CA LEU A 30 6.80 -6.69 -24.64
C LEU A 30 6.75 -5.42 -23.78
N MET A 31 5.77 -4.53 -23.96
CA MET A 31 5.63 -3.33 -23.13
C MET A 31 5.45 -3.70 -21.65
N PHE A 32 4.58 -4.65 -21.33
CA PHE A 32 4.44 -5.13 -19.95
C PHE A 32 5.74 -5.70 -19.39
N ARG A 33 6.49 -6.47 -20.20
CA ARG A 33 7.78 -7.00 -19.78
C ARG A 33 8.80 -5.89 -19.53
N LEU A 34 8.84 -4.86 -20.38
CA LEU A 34 9.71 -3.69 -20.20
C LEU A 34 9.40 -2.94 -18.92
N VAL A 35 8.12 -2.78 -18.54
CA VAL A 35 7.74 -2.11 -17.28
C VAL A 35 8.39 -2.78 -16.06
N HIS A 36 8.54 -4.10 -16.09
CA HIS A 36 9.11 -4.85 -14.96
C HIS A 36 10.64 -5.00 -15.02
N LEU A 37 11.24 -5.05 -16.20
CA LEU A 37 12.66 -5.37 -16.37
C LEU A 37 13.57 -4.16 -16.58
N THR A 38 13.02 -2.96 -16.77
CA THR A 38 13.80 -1.77 -17.12
C THR A 38 13.76 -0.68 -16.07
N ASP A 39 14.67 0.28 -16.20
CA ASP A 39 14.71 1.49 -15.39
C ASP A 39 13.37 2.23 -15.37
N PHE A 40 13.13 2.94 -14.28
CA PHE A 40 11.91 3.69 -14.05
C PHE A 40 11.50 4.58 -15.24
N ASN A 41 12.44 5.32 -15.83
CA ASN A 41 12.11 6.23 -16.94
C ASN A 41 11.60 5.51 -18.20
N ILE A 42 12.15 4.33 -18.51
CA ILE A 42 11.69 3.51 -19.64
C ILE A 42 10.34 2.87 -19.29
N ALA A 43 10.20 2.38 -18.07
CA ALA A 43 8.94 1.83 -17.56
C ALA A 43 7.80 2.87 -17.62
N VAL A 44 8.04 4.14 -17.25
CA VAL A 44 7.03 5.22 -17.34
C VAL A 44 6.59 5.46 -18.79
N GLN A 45 7.53 5.44 -19.73
CA GLN A 45 7.20 5.59 -21.15
C GLN A 45 6.42 4.38 -21.69
N ALA A 46 6.77 3.16 -21.27
CA ALA A 46 6.02 1.96 -21.63
C ALA A 46 4.61 1.99 -21.03
N LEU A 47 4.47 2.39 -19.76
CA LEU A 47 3.17 2.58 -19.10
C LEU A 47 2.34 3.67 -19.78
N THR A 48 2.96 4.76 -20.25
CA THR A 48 2.25 5.82 -20.99
C THR A 48 1.66 5.27 -22.28
N LEU A 49 2.40 4.43 -23.01
CA LEU A 49 1.92 3.82 -24.25
C LEU A 49 0.80 2.81 -23.95
N LEU A 50 0.99 1.97 -22.92
CA LEU A 50 -0.03 1.03 -22.46
C LEU A 50 -1.33 1.75 -22.07
N PHE A 51 -1.23 2.92 -21.43
CA PHE A 51 -2.40 3.74 -21.10
C PHE A 51 -3.14 4.25 -22.34
N GLN A 52 -2.43 4.60 -23.42
CA GLN A 52 -3.07 4.99 -24.68
C GLN A 52 -3.79 3.82 -25.36
N ILE A 53 -3.32 2.59 -25.15
CA ILE A 53 -3.90 1.36 -25.73
C ILE A 53 -5.06 0.83 -24.87
N LEU A 54 -5.06 1.11 -23.56
CA LEU A 54 -6.09 0.68 -22.61
C LEU A 54 -7.51 1.02 -23.09
N ASP A 55 -7.67 2.14 -23.79
CA ASP A 55 -8.94 2.60 -24.37
C ASP A 55 -9.55 1.63 -25.39
N ALA A 56 -8.71 0.88 -26.11
CA ALA A 56 -9.14 -0.05 -27.13
C ALA A 56 -9.37 -1.48 -26.59
N LYS A 57 -8.73 -1.83 -25.47
CA LYS A 57 -8.70 -3.21 -24.93
C LYS A 57 -8.88 -3.21 -23.42
N SER A 58 -10.13 -3.38 -22.95
CA SER A 58 -10.49 -3.45 -21.53
C SER A 58 -9.82 -4.61 -20.79
N SER A 59 -9.49 -5.70 -21.49
CA SER A 59 -8.75 -6.86 -20.96
C SER A 59 -7.35 -6.51 -20.43
N LEU A 60 -6.79 -5.37 -20.84
CA LEU A 60 -5.48 -4.91 -20.37
C LEU A 60 -5.55 -4.14 -19.03
N SER A 61 -6.76 -3.80 -18.57
CA SER A 61 -6.98 -2.95 -17.39
C SER A 61 -6.29 -3.51 -16.15
N ASP A 62 -6.55 -4.77 -15.81
CA ASP A 62 -6.00 -5.37 -14.59
C ASP A 62 -4.47 -5.40 -14.60
N ARG A 63 -3.87 -5.85 -15.70
CA ARG A 63 -2.41 -5.87 -15.89
C ARG A 63 -1.81 -4.46 -15.81
N PHE A 64 -2.47 -3.48 -16.45
CA PHE A 64 -2.04 -2.09 -16.45
C PHE A 64 -2.05 -1.48 -15.05
N TYR A 65 -3.18 -1.54 -14.36
CA TYR A 65 -3.30 -0.96 -13.02
C TYR A 65 -2.43 -1.72 -12.02
N GLY A 66 -2.28 -3.04 -12.13
CA GLY A 66 -1.35 -3.82 -11.31
C GLY A 66 0.11 -3.41 -11.53
N ALA A 67 0.52 -3.14 -12.77
CA ALA A 67 1.88 -2.66 -13.07
C ALA A 67 2.10 -1.22 -12.57
N LEU A 68 1.12 -0.33 -12.80
CA LEU A 68 1.14 1.06 -12.33
C LEU A 68 1.20 1.14 -10.80
N TYR A 69 0.38 0.33 -10.11
CA TYR A 69 0.33 0.23 -8.65
C TYR A 69 1.70 -0.15 -8.10
N ARG A 70 2.34 -1.20 -8.62
CA ARG A 70 3.69 -1.60 -8.21
C ARG A 70 4.70 -0.45 -8.40
N LYS A 71 4.65 0.23 -9.55
CA LYS A 71 5.54 1.35 -9.86
C LYS A 71 5.33 2.59 -8.98
N SER A 72 4.17 2.76 -8.34
CA SER A 72 3.90 3.90 -7.44
C SER A 72 4.79 3.95 -6.19
N LEU A 73 5.35 2.83 -5.73
CA LEU A 73 6.33 2.81 -4.62
C LEU A 73 7.75 2.47 -5.08
N ASP A 74 8.03 2.50 -6.38
CA ASP A 74 9.38 2.24 -6.89
C ASP A 74 10.36 3.26 -6.28
N PRO A 75 11.43 2.83 -5.59
CA PRO A 75 12.41 3.74 -5.00
C PRO A 75 13.00 4.71 -6.04
N ALA A 76 13.15 4.25 -7.29
CA ALA A 76 13.71 5.03 -8.39
C ALA A 76 12.86 6.25 -8.81
N LEU A 77 11.58 6.33 -8.38
CA LEU A 77 10.75 7.51 -8.61
C LEU A 77 11.40 8.79 -8.08
N GLU A 78 12.04 8.73 -6.91
CA GLU A 78 12.60 9.92 -6.24
C GLU A 78 13.82 10.53 -6.94
N HIS A 79 14.57 9.72 -7.69
CA HIS A 79 15.72 10.20 -8.45
C HIS A 79 15.43 10.27 -9.96
N SER A 80 14.19 10.04 -10.37
CA SER A 80 13.78 10.06 -11.77
C SER A 80 13.61 11.48 -12.30
N THR A 81 14.11 11.72 -13.50
CA THR A 81 13.81 12.93 -14.28
C THR A 81 12.37 12.96 -14.84
N HIS A 82 11.62 11.85 -14.72
CA HIS A 82 10.27 11.68 -15.24
C HIS A 82 9.20 11.66 -14.14
N GLN A 83 9.48 12.17 -12.94
CA GLN A 83 8.52 12.30 -11.83
C GLN A 83 7.19 12.93 -12.29
N THR A 84 7.26 14.11 -12.91
CA THR A 84 6.07 14.82 -13.40
C THR A 84 5.30 14.02 -14.43
N MET A 85 6.00 13.31 -15.33
CA MET A 85 5.37 12.45 -16.34
C MET A 85 4.61 11.29 -15.68
N PHE A 86 5.21 10.66 -14.67
CA PHE A 86 4.59 9.59 -13.91
C PHE A 86 3.37 10.07 -13.13
N LEU A 87 3.46 11.19 -12.41
CA LEU A 87 2.32 11.75 -11.66
C LEU A 87 1.16 12.12 -12.60
N ASN A 88 1.46 12.70 -13.77
CA ASN A 88 0.44 12.99 -14.78
C ASN A 88 -0.24 11.72 -15.30
N LEU A 89 0.54 10.66 -15.56
CA LEU A 89 -0.01 9.38 -15.96
C LEU A 89 -0.91 8.79 -14.86
N LEU A 90 -0.45 8.85 -13.61
CA LEU A 90 -1.19 8.36 -12.46
C LEU A 90 -2.53 9.10 -12.30
N TYR A 91 -2.51 10.44 -12.37
CA TYR A 91 -3.72 11.25 -12.31
C TYR A 91 -4.72 10.88 -13.41
N LYS A 92 -4.25 10.81 -14.67
CA LYS A 92 -5.10 10.41 -15.82
C LYS A 92 -5.66 9.00 -15.64
N SER A 93 -4.85 8.07 -15.15
CA SER A 93 -5.24 6.68 -14.92
C SER A 93 -6.30 6.56 -13.84
N LEU A 94 -6.13 7.25 -12.71
CA LEU A 94 -7.11 7.26 -11.62
C LEU A 94 -8.39 7.96 -12.04
N LYS A 95 -8.31 9.11 -12.74
CA LYS A 95 -9.48 9.81 -13.27
C LYS A 95 -10.31 8.97 -14.23
N ARG A 96 -9.67 8.06 -14.98
CA ARG A 96 -10.35 7.16 -15.93
C ARG A 96 -10.91 5.89 -15.28
N ASP A 97 -10.36 5.50 -14.14
CA ASP A 97 -10.72 4.23 -13.48
C ASP A 97 -12.15 4.26 -12.94
N ASN A 98 -12.96 3.23 -13.26
CA ASN A 98 -14.33 3.09 -12.78
C ASN A 98 -14.44 2.30 -11.47
N GLU A 99 -13.39 1.59 -11.07
CA GLU A 99 -13.42 0.70 -9.90
C GLU A 99 -12.94 1.46 -8.65
N ASN A 100 -13.89 1.84 -7.80
CA ASN A 100 -13.61 2.72 -6.65
C ASN A 100 -12.67 2.08 -5.61
N ASN A 101 -12.67 0.75 -5.42
CA ASN A 101 -11.80 0.12 -4.42
C ASN A 101 -10.33 0.19 -4.83
N ARG A 102 -10.04 0.06 -6.12
CA ARG A 102 -8.73 0.20 -6.73
C ARG A 102 -8.25 1.63 -6.63
N VAL A 103 -9.10 2.61 -6.91
CA VAL A 103 -8.75 4.02 -6.68
C VAL A 103 -8.44 4.26 -5.20
N LYS A 104 -9.26 3.75 -4.26
CA LYS A 104 -8.96 3.82 -2.81
C LYS A 104 -7.62 3.17 -2.47
N ALA A 105 -7.29 2.02 -3.05
CA ALA A 105 -6.00 1.35 -2.85
C ALA A 105 -4.83 2.20 -3.35
N PHE A 106 -4.96 2.83 -4.52
CA PHE A 106 -3.98 3.78 -5.04
C PHE A 106 -3.81 5.00 -4.13
N LEU A 107 -4.91 5.60 -3.66
CA LEU A 107 -4.84 6.73 -2.74
C LEU A 107 -4.10 6.37 -1.45
N LYS A 108 -4.42 5.21 -0.84
CA LYS A 108 -3.69 4.70 0.34
C LYS A 108 -2.20 4.53 0.05
N ARG A 109 -1.85 3.92 -1.09
CA ARG A 109 -0.45 3.72 -1.50
C ARG A 109 0.28 5.04 -1.74
N LEU A 110 -0.39 6.04 -2.31
CA LEU A 110 0.18 7.36 -2.52
C LEU A 110 0.42 8.11 -1.20
N LEU A 111 -0.53 8.02 -0.27
CA LEU A 111 -0.37 8.59 1.07
C LEU A 111 0.76 7.90 1.83
N GLN A 112 0.88 6.57 1.72
CA GLN A 112 2.02 5.82 2.23
C GLN A 112 3.32 6.33 1.60
N ALA A 113 3.35 6.57 0.28
CA ALA A 113 4.52 7.12 -0.40
C ALA A 113 4.97 8.46 0.20
N CYS A 114 4.04 9.35 0.54
CA CYS A 114 4.37 10.65 1.10
C CYS A 114 5.16 10.59 2.42
N LEU A 115 5.07 9.49 3.19
CA LEU A 115 5.73 9.38 4.50
C LEU A 115 7.25 9.26 4.44
N TYR A 116 7.80 8.84 3.30
CA TYR A 116 9.23 8.53 3.18
C TYR A 116 9.89 9.19 1.96
N ARG A 117 9.20 10.13 1.32
CA ARG A 117 9.69 10.87 0.16
C ARG A 117 10.06 12.30 0.53
N SER A 118 10.98 12.87 -0.23
CA SER A 118 11.32 14.28 -0.15
C SER A 118 10.09 15.22 -0.25
N PRO A 119 10.10 16.36 0.45
CA PRO A 119 8.92 17.23 0.61
C PRO A 119 8.29 17.67 -0.72
N HIS A 120 9.11 17.99 -1.72
CA HIS A 120 8.64 18.42 -3.04
C HIS A 120 7.85 17.33 -3.77
N LEU A 121 8.28 16.07 -3.67
CA LEU A 121 7.56 14.94 -4.28
C LEU A 121 6.28 14.64 -3.51
N ALA A 122 6.32 14.68 -2.18
CA ALA A 122 5.15 14.50 -1.33
C ALA A 122 4.06 15.54 -1.65
N CYS A 123 4.42 16.82 -1.78
CA CYS A 123 3.49 17.88 -2.18
C CYS A 123 2.83 17.60 -3.54
N GLY A 124 3.59 17.13 -4.54
CA GLY A 124 3.04 16.77 -5.85
C GLY A 124 2.07 15.60 -5.78
N ILE A 125 2.36 14.59 -4.95
CA ILE A 125 1.47 13.46 -4.72
C ILE A 125 0.18 13.90 -3.99
N LEU A 126 0.30 14.72 -2.94
CA LEU A 126 -0.85 15.23 -2.19
C LEU A 126 -1.76 16.11 -3.04
N PHE A 127 -1.18 16.93 -3.92
CA PHE A 127 -1.94 17.70 -4.89
C PHE A 127 -2.75 16.79 -5.82
N LEU A 128 -2.13 15.74 -6.37
CA LEU A 128 -2.81 14.74 -7.19
C LEU A 128 -3.95 14.06 -6.43
N VAL A 129 -3.70 13.65 -5.17
CA VAL A 129 -4.73 13.04 -4.31
C VAL A 129 -5.91 14.00 -4.11
N SER A 130 -5.63 15.28 -3.82
CA SER A 130 -6.67 16.30 -3.67
C SER A 130 -7.54 16.42 -4.92
N GLU A 131 -6.93 16.48 -6.11
CA GLU A 131 -7.66 16.58 -7.38
C GLU A 131 -8.51 15.33 -7.67
N VAL A 132 -8.01 14.13 -7.35
CA VAL A 132 -8.81 12.89 -7.51
C VAL A 132 -10.01 12.88 -6.57
N LEU A 133 -9.84 13.33 -5.31
CA LEU A 133 -10.90 13.39 -4.32
C LEU A 133 -11.98 14.43 -4.67
N LYS A 134 -11.58 15.59 -5.23
CA LYS A 134 -12.54 16.60 -5.74
C LYS A 134 -13.44 16.04 -6.83
N LEU A 135 -12.90 15.19 -7.71
CA LEU A 135 -13.67 14.54 -8.77
C LEU A 135 -14.59 13.42 -8.24
N ARG A 136 -14.27 12.83 -7.07
CA ARG A 136 -14.96 11.67 -6.51
C ARG A 136 -15.06 11.75 -4.99
N PRO A 137 -15.96 12.60 -4.46
CA PRO A 137 -16.12 12.77 -3.00
C PRO A 137 -16.57 11.48 -2.31
N THR A 138 -17.23 10.56 -3.03
CA THR A 138 -17.66 9.25 -2.53
C THR A 138 -16.50 8.34 -2.11
N LEU A 139 -15.26 8.61 -2.55
CA LEU A 139 -14.09 7.86 -2.11
C LEU A 139 -13.75 8.07 -0.63
N LEU A 140 -14.17 9.20 -0.06
CA LEU A 140 -13.99 9.51 1.36
C LEU A 140 -15.01 8.82 2.26
N GLN A 141 -16.11 8.30 1.68
CA GLN A 141 -17.05 7.46 2.40
C GLN A 141 -16.36 6.12 2.69
N THR A 142 -15.75 6.06 3.87
CA THR A 142 -15.22 4.85 4.47
C THR A 142 -16.39 4.26 5.25
N ARG A 143 -16.79 3.04 4.90
CA ARG A 143 -17.68 2.28 5.78
C ARG A 143 -17.02 2.21 7.14
N THR A 144 -17.69 2.72 8.14
CA THR A 144 -17.27 2.57 9.53
C THR A 144 -17.18 1.07 9.80
N PHE A 145 -16.22 0.64 10.62
CA PHE A 145 -16.06 -0.78 10.96
C PHE A 145 -17.34 -1.40 11.55
N ASP A 146 -18.28 -0.57 12.02
CA ASP A 146 -19.62 -0.95 12.46
C ASP A 146 -20.52 -1.56 11.36
N ASP A 147 -20.29 -1.26 10.07
CA ASP A 147 -21.13 -1.77 8.97
C ASP A 147 -20.90 -3.27 8.67
N ILE A 148 -19.80 -3.85 9.17
CA ILE A 148 -19.47 -5.28 8.97
C ILE A 148 -20.20 -6.15 10.01
N ALA A 149 -20.52 -5.60 11.18
CA ALA A 149 -21.27 -6.31 12.22
C ALA A 149 -22.76 -6.50 11.89
N ALA A 150 -23.28 -5.80 10.87
CA ALA A 150 -24.70 -5.80 10.52
C ALA A 150 -25.11 -6.84 9.45
N VAL A 151 -24.18 -7.68 8.95
CA VAL A 151 -24.46 -8.63 7.85
C VAL A 151 -24.19 -10.10 8.22
N ASP A 152 -24.06 -10.44 9.50
CA ASP A 152 -23.87 -11.83 9.94
C ASP A 152 -25.21 -12.50 10.34
N GLU A 153 -26.19 -12.48 9.43
CA GLU A 153 -27.17 -13.58 9.35
C GLU A 153 -26.71 -14.53 8.25
N VAL A 154 -25.74 -15.39 8.56
CA VAL A 154 -25.27 -16.44 7.65
C VAL A 154 -26.25 -17.61 7.69
N PRO A 155 -26.87 -17.99 6.55
CA PRO A 155 -27.60 -19.26 6.44
C PRO A 155 -26.62 -20.41 6.59
N LYS A 156 -26.89 -21.31 7.55
CA LYS A 156 -26.13 -22.54 7.79
C LYS A 156 -26.07 -23.40 6.52
N LEU A 157 -24.96 -23.36 5.81
CA LEU A 157 -24.57 -24.40 4.85
C LEU A 157 -23.57 -25.30 5.57
N GLN A 158 -24.03 -26.51 5.88
CA GLN A 158 -23.22 -27.61 6.40
C GLN A 158 -22.29 -28.09 5.28
N GLU A 159 -21.06 -27.59 5.26
CA GLU A 159 -19.93 -28.31 4.69
C GLU A 159 -19.19 -28.99 5.83
N GLU A 160 -19.28 -30.32 5.83
CA GLU A 160 -18.64 -31.25 6.73
C GLU A 160 -17.13 -31.23 6.42
N PHE A 161 -16.37 -30.41 7.15
CA PHE A 161 -14.91 -30.50 7.20
C PHE A 161 -14.54 -31.38 8.38
N GLU A 162 -14.24 -32.65 8.11
CA GLU A 162 -13.64 -33.55 9.10
C GLU A 162 -12.28 -32.98 9.52
N LEU A 163 -12.24 -32.38 10.72
CA LEU A 163 -11.00 -32.10 11.42
C LEU A 163 -10.46 -33.44 11.92
N GLN A 164 -9.46 -33.96 11.24
CA GLN A 164 -8.62 -35.02 11.76
C GLN A 164 -7.74 -34.41 12.85
N ASP A 165 -8.00 -34.78 14.10
CA ASP A 165 -7.16 -34.49 15.26
C ASP A 165 -5.84 -35.26 15.13
N ASP A 166 -4.85 -34.68 14.45
CA ASP A 166 -3.45 -35.08 14.60
C ASP A 166 -2.87 -34.33 15.81
N ASP A 167 -3.10 -34.90 17.00
CA ASP A 167 -2.43 -34.55 18.26
C ASP A 167 -0.99 -35.10 18.26
N ASP A 168 -0.10 -34.47 17.47
CA ASP A 168 1.35 -34.62 17.63
C ASP A 168 1.90 -33.38 18.33
N SER A 169 1.57 -33.24 19.62
CA SER A 169 2.27 -32.37 20.54
C SER A 169 3.63 -32.99 20.90
N ASP A 170 4.59 -32.92 19.97
CA ASP A 170 6.00 -33.20 20.26
C ASP A 170 6.65 -31.95 20.87
N GLY A 171 6.40 -31.75 22.16
CA GLY A 171 7.02 -30.70 22.96
C GLY A 171 8.49 -31.04 23.20
N GLU A 172 9.39 -30.34 22.51
CA GLU A 172 10.84 -30.44 22.70
C GLU A 172 11.21 -30.26 24.19
N HIS A 173 11.60 -31.37 24.83
CA HIS A 173 12.10 -31.40 26.20
C HIS A 173 13.61 -31.13 26.20
N TYR A 174 14.03 -29.98 26.76
CA TYR A 174 15.44 -29.69 26.97
C TYR A 174 15.85 -30.14 28.38
N ASP A 175 16.67 -31.18 28.45
CA ASP A 175 17.39 -31.55 29.67
C ASP A 175 18.68 -30.72 29.76
N ASP A 176 18.83 -29.96 30.84
CA ASP A 176 20.06 -29.22 31.12
C ASP A 176 21.22 -30.19 31.36
N ALA A 177 22.38 -29.89 30.76
CA ALA A 177 23.59 -30.67 31.00
C ALA A 177 24.06 -30.53 32.46
N PRO A 178 24.52 -31.61 33.12
CA PRO A 178 25.08 -31.51 34.46
C PRO A 178 26.33 -30.61 34.45
N ASP A 179 26.36 -29.66 35.38
CA ASP A 179 27.48 -28.76 35.62
C ASP A 179 28.63 -29.52 36.29
N ASP A 180 29.66 -29.85 35.52
CA ASP A 180 30.94 -30.37 36.03
C ASP A 180 31.75 -29.20 36.64
N SER A 181 31.31 -28.72 37.80
CA SER A 181 32.01 -27.72 38.58
C SER A 181 31.82 -27.96 40.09
N ASP A 182 32.32 -29.08 40.62
CA ASP A 182 32.53 -29.20 42.08
C ASP A 182 34.02 -29.21 42.43
N GLU A 183 34.52 -28.04 42.85
CA GLU A 183 35.50 -27.96 43.95
C GLU A 183 35.12 -26.79 44.88
N GLY A 184 34.21 -27.06 45.81
CA GLY A 184 34.31 -26.74 47.24
C GLY A 184 34.63 -25.31 47.72
N LYS A 185 33.66 -24.68 48.42
CA LYS A 185 33.78 -24.31 49.85
C LYS A 185 32.46 -23.82 50.46
N GLU A 186 32.12 -24.42 51.60
CA GLU A 186 30.96 -24.16 52.46
C GLU A 186 30.92 -22.75 53.08
N THR A 187 29.73 -22.17 53.24
CA THR A 187 29.11 -21.82 54.55
C THR A 187 27.70 -21.19 54.39
N PRO A 188 26.78 -21.32 55.37
CA PRO A 188 25.33 -21.27 55.13
C PRO A 188 24.55 -20.08 55.74
N ALA A 189 23.40 -19.80 55.10
CA ALA A 189 22.14 -19.18 55.61
C ALA A 189 22.07 -17.64 55.81
N PRO A 190 20.86 -17.00 55.85
CA PRO A 190 19.50 -17.53 55.70
C PRO A 190 18.59 -16.76 54.70
N SER A 191 17.48 -17.39 54.32
CA SER A 191 16.33 -16.81 53.59
C SER A 191 15.60 -15.72 54.40
N PRO A 192 14.85 -14.81 53.76
CA PRO A 192 13.44 -14.72 54.11
C PRO A 192 12.46 -14.40 52.94
N GLN A 193 11.44 -15.23 52.87
CA GLN A 193 9.99 -14.95 52.75
C GLN A 193 9.47 -13.72 51.97
N LEU A 194 8.70 -14.04 50.92
CA LEU A 194 7.29 -13.68 50.65
C LEU A 194 6.72 -12.38 51.26
N SER A 195 6.42 -11.40 50.41
CA SER A 195 5.31 -10.45 50.62
C SER A 195 4.70 -10.01 49.28
N ASN A 196 3.36 -10.04 49.25
CA ASN A 196 2.44 -9.89 48.12
C ASN A 196 2.29 -8.41 47.61
N PRO A 197 1.44 -8.11 46.61
CA PRO A 197 1.76 -7.21 45.50
C PRO A 197 1.30 -5.75 45.73
N THR A 198 2.15 -4.79 45.38
CA THR A 198 1.72 -3.38 45.25
C THR A 198 1.47 -3.06 43.79
N SER A 199 0.24 -2.69 43.49
CA SER A 199 -0.26 -2.22 42.19
C SER A 199 0.69 -1.23 41.52
N ARG A 200 1.35 -1.65 40.44
CA ARG A 200 1.92 -0.70 39.48
C ARG A 200 0.78 -0.19 38.60
N GLN A 201 0.18 0.93 38.99
CA GLN A 201 -0.70 1.69 38.10
C GLN A 201 0.08 2.02 36.83
N SER A 202 -0.40 1.53 35.67
CA SER A 202 0.11 1.92 34.37
C SER A 202 -0.27 3.37 34.11
N VAL A 203 0.64 4.30 34.35
CA VAL A 203 0.42 5.70 33.98
C VAL A 203 0.61 5.80 32.46
N ALA A 204 -0.48 5.66 31.73
CA ALA A 204 -0.51 5.86 30.29
C ALA A 204 -0.15 7.32 29.99
N SER A 205 0.98 7.54 29.31
CA SER A 205 1.52 8.88 29.00
C SER A 205 0.86 9.55 27.79
N TRP A 206 -0.41 9.25 27.53
CA TRP A 206 -1.14 9.84 26.41
C TRP A 206 -1.75 11.17 26.82
N VAL A 207 -1.06 12.26 26.49
CA VAL A 207 -1.59 13.62 26.62
C VAL A 207 -2.47 13.90 25.41
N HIS A 208 -3.79 13.88 25.58
CA HIS A 208 -4.70 14.43 24.59
C HIS A 208 -4.56 15.95 24.56
N THR A 209 -4.02 16.50 23.48
CA THR A 209 -4.08 17.93 23.19
C THR A 209 -5.52 18.32 22.93
N ARG A 210 -6.14 19.07 23.85
CA ARG A 210 -7.46 19.66 23.63
C ARG A 210 -7.36 20.70 22.52
N ILE A 211 -8.18 20.52 21.49
CA ILE A 211 -8.29 21.45 20.36
C ILE A 211 -9.00 22.71 20.88
N THR A 212 -8.27 23.82 20.97
CA THR A 212 -8.87 25.15 21.27
C THR A 212 -9.53 25.67 20.00
N THR A 213 -10.86 25.75 19.98
CA THR A 213 -11.59 26.53 18.97
C THR A 213 -11.56 28.00 19.39
N VAL A 214 -10.99 28.86 18.53
CA VAL A 214 -10.99 30.31 18.73
C VAL A 214 -12.31 30.84 18.17
N ASP A 215 -13.14 31.45 19.02
CA ASP A 215 -14.33 32.18 18.59
C ASP A 215 -13.93 33.59 18.10
N GLU A 216 -14.72 34.18 17.20
CA GLU A 216 -14.42 35.39 16.40
C GLU A 216 -14.15 36.67 17.21
N SER A 217 -14.20 36.61 18.55
CA SER A 217 -13.90 37.73 19.45
C SER A 217 -12.51 37.67 20.11
N GLY A 218 -11.66 36.71 19.75
CA GLY A 218 -10.23 36.72 20.09
C GLY A 218 -9.88 36.54 21.57
N ALA A 219 -10.74 35.90 22.37
CA ALA A 219 -10.42 35.53 23.75
C ALA A 219 -10.35 34.00 23.92
N MET A 220 -9.23 33.51 24.48
CA MET A 220 -9.05 32.10 24.85
C MET A 220 -9.87 31.80 26.12
N THR A 221 -10.76 30.80 26.05
CA THR A 221 -11.42 30.22 27.23
C THR A 221 -10.81 28.84 27.51
N THR A 222 -10.47 28.61 28.78
CA THR A 222 -9.86 27.39 29.34
C THR A 222 -10.89 26.32 29.67
#